data_AF-A0A958DAT7-F1
#
_entry.id   AF-A0A958DAT7-F1
#
_cell.length_a   1.000
_cell.length_b   1.000
_cell.length_c   1.000
_cell.angle_alpha   90.00
_cell.angle_beta   90.00
_cell.angle_gamma   90.00
#
_symmetry.space_group_name_H-M   'P 1'
#
loop_
_entity.id
_entity.type
_entity.pdbx_description
1 polymer ?
#
loop_
_entity_poly.entity_id
_entity_poly.type
_entity_poly.pdbx_seq_one_letter_code
_entity_poly.pdbx_strand_id
1 'polypeptide(L)'
;MPPLIAHPETLEAIAIRFTKDFEVGVEIEKPYLLQTSFIYTSVSYGGKTITLQAGCRSDGATGAWDIKSAAWWVHDRVCDFPYWDDGTPITAWQAASILSEILAYEGRWARAHYWRASTFLLGCHNTRKNGWF
;
A
#
# COMPACT_ATOMS: atom_id res chain seq x y z
N MET A 1 25.54 -14.56 32.66
CA MET A 1 24.48 -13.92 31.85
C MET A 1 23.49 -14.99 31.45
N PRO A 2 22.24 -14.95 31.93
CA PRO A 2 21.22 -15.87 31.44
C PRO A 2 20.89 -15.54 29.97
N PRO A 3 20.53 -16.53 29.15
CA PRO A 3 20.09 -16.30 27.77
C PRO A 3 18.81 -15.46 27.77
N LEU A 4 18.73 -14.51 26.83
CA LEU A 4 17.53 -13.73 26.55
C LEU A 4 16.46 -14.70 26.05
N ILE A 5 15.58 -15.15 26.94
CA ILE A 5 14.38 -15.90 26.57
C ILE A 5 13.43 -14.86 25.97
N ALA A 6 13.36 -14.85 24.64
CA ALA A 6 12.35 -14.07 23.93
C ALA A 6 10.98 -14.61 24.35
N HIS A 7 10.21 -13.78 25.04
CA HIS A 7 8.84 -14.10 25.43
C HIS A 7 7.99 -14.33 24.15
N PRO A 8 7.20 -15.42 24.08
CA PRO A 8 6.35 -15.72 22.92
C PRO A 8 5.25 -14.67 22.66
N GLU A 9 5.14 -13.66 23.52
CA GLU A 9 4.16 -12.56 23.47
C GLU A 9 4.65 -11.37 22.63
N THR A 10 5.88 -11.44 22.09
CA THR A 10 6.45 -10.40 21.20
C THR A 10 6.47 -10.79 19.72
N LEU A 11 5.91 -11.95 19.36
CA LEU A 11 5.88 -12.47 17.99
C LEU A 11 4.49 -12.93 17.54
N GLU A 12 3.43 -12.56 18.27
CA GLU A 12 2.07 -12.70 17.76
C GLU A 12 1.75 -11.54 16.80
N ALA A 13 1.89 -11.83 15.52
CA ALA A 13 1.17 -11.18 14.45
C ALA A 13 1.39 -9.66 14.32
N ILE A 14 2.50 -9.30 13.66
CA ILE A 14 2.46 -8.26 12.61
C ILE A 14 1.64 -8.83 11.43
N ALA A 15 0.43 -9.29 11.73
CA ALA A 15 -0.65 -9.28 10.78
C ALA A 15 -0.91 -7.81 10.51
N ILE A 16 -1.12 -7.48 9.25
CA ILE A 16 -1.62 -6.19 8.86
C ILE A 16 -2.82 -5.88 9.77
N ARG A 17 -2.65 -4.98 10.74
CA ARG A 17 -3.78 -4.38 11.45
C ARG A 17 -4.42 -3.42 10.44
N PHE A 18 -5.14 -3.99 9.48
CA PHE A 18 -6.49 -3.51 9.29
C PHE A 18 -7.12 -3.68 10.67
N THR A 19 -7.30 -2.59 11.40
CA THR A 19 -8.02 -2.61 12.67
C THR A 19 -9.25 -3.49 12.50
N LYS A 20 -9.59 -4.32 13.49
CA LYS A 20 -10.67 -5.32 13.42
C LYS A 20 -12.06 -4.73 13.09
N ASP A 21 -12.14 -3.40 13.00
CA ASP A 21 -13.27 -2.61 12.52
C ASP A 21 -13.19 -2.23 11.02
N PHE A 22 -12.17 -2.68 10.28
CA PHE A 22 -12.10 -2.61 8.82
C PHE A 22 -12.97 -3.74 8.26
N GLU A 23 -14.28 -3.63 8.51
CA GLU A 23 -15.24 -4.29 7.65
C GLU A 23 -14.94 -3.79 6.23
N VAL A 24 -14.63 -4.71 5.32
CA VAL A 24 -14.42 -4.43 3.89
C VAL A 24 -15.79 -4.09 3.28
N GLY A 25 -16.34 -2.97 3.71
CA GLY A 25 -17.53 -2.30 3.25
C GLY A 25 -17.17 -0.91 2.74
N VAL A 26 -16.02 -0.76 2.07
CA VAL A 26 -15.73 0.47 1.32
C VAL A 26 -16.76 0.54 0.19
N GLU A 27 -17.86 1.25 0.44
CA GLU A 27 -18.81 1.61 -0.60
C GLU A 27 -18.12 2.56 -1.56
N ILE A 28 -17.68 2.00 -2.69
CA ILE A 28 -17.10 2.76 -3.79
C ILE A 28 -18.23 3.31 -4.63
N GLU A 29 -18.68 4.52 -4.31
CA GLU A 29 -19.43 5.33 -5.27
C GLU A 29 -18.44 5.83 -6.33
N LYS A 30 -18.79 5.68 -7.62
CA LYS A 30 -17.96 6.24 -8.69
C LYS A 30 -18.03 7.76 -8.62
N PRO A 31 -16.91 8.49 -8.75
CA PRO A 31 -15.52 8.02 -8.91
C PRO A 31 -14.85 7.69 -7.58
N TYR A 32 -13.96 6.68 -7.55
CA TYR A 32 -13.27 6.08 -6.38
C TYR A 32 -12.88 7.06 -5.26
N LEU A 33 -13.87 7.47 -4.48
CA LEU A 33 -13.71 8.39 -3.37
C LEU A 33 -13.51 7.55 -2.11
N LEU A 34 -12.41 7.80 -1.43
CA LEU A 34 -12.14 7.15 -0.17
C LEU A 34 -13.08 7.71 0.90
N GLN A 35 -14.02 6.90 1.40
CA GLN A 35 -15.00 7.35 2.39
C GLN A 35 -14.40 7.46 3.81
N THR A 36 -13.45 6.58 4.13
CA THR A 36 -12.86 6.47 5.46
C THR A 36 -11.34 6.56 5.37
N SER A 37 -10.74 7.38 6.22
CA SER A 37 -9.28 7.44 6.36
C SER A 37 -8.73 6.09 6.81
N PHE A 38 -7.56 5.70 6.31
CA PHE A 38 -6.85 4.50 6.77
C PHE A 38 -5.34 4.68 6.70
N ILE A 39 -4.61 3.83 7.41
CA ILE A 39 -3.15 3.78 7.40
C ILE A 39 -2.75 2.44 6.80
N TYR A 40 -1.98 2.50 5.71
CA TYR A 40 -1.27 1.35 5.19
C TYR A 40 0.07 1.22 5.91
N THR A 41 0.41 0.02 6.36
CA THR A 41 1.69 -0.31 6.99
C THR A 41 2.38 -1.40 6.18
N SER A 42 3.56 -1.11 5.62
CA SER A 42 4.32 -2.10 4.84
C SER A 42 5.12 -3.01 5.74
N VAL A 43 4.93 -4.32 5.59
CA VAL A 43 5.75 -5.32 6.29
C VAL A 43 7.14 -5.39 5.66
N SER A 44 7.21 -5.28 4.33
CA SER A 44 8.45 -5.39 3.55
C SER A 44 9.45 -4.26 3.83
N TYR A 45 8.96 -3.10 4.26
CA TYR A 45 9.76 -1.90 4.52
C TYR A 45 9.86 -1.56 6.00
N GLY A 46 9.82 -2.57 6.87
CA GLY A 46 10.10 -2.40 8.31
C GLY A 46 9.00 -1.66 9.07
N GLY A 47 7.74 -1.80 8.66
CA GLY A 47 6.61 -1.17 9.32
C GLY A 47 6.39 0.30 8.97
N LYS A 48 7.00 0.80 7.88
CA LYS A 48 6.74 2.16 7.40
C LYS A 48 5.29 2.34 6.96
N THR A 49 4.76 3.53 7.18
CA THR A 49 3.34 3.82 6.98
C THR A 49 3.08 4.84 5.90
N ILE A 50 1.89 4.73 5.29
CA ILE A 50 1.30 5.73 4.41
C ILE A 50 -0.11 6.00 4.93
N THR A 51 -0.36 7.25 5.32
CA THR A 51 -1.68 7.68 5.78
C THR A 51 -2.51 8.22 4.63
N LEU A 52 -3.73 7.70 4.49
CA LEU A 52 -4.74 8.17 3.54
C LEU A 52 -5.93 8.77 4.27
N GLN A 53 -6.36 9.94 3.83
CA GLN A 53 -7.49 10.66 4.43
C GLN A 53 -8.77 10.42 3.63
N ALA A 54 -9.90 10.38 4.33
CA ALA A 54 -11.21 10.43 3.71
C ALA A 54 -11.29 11.62 2.74
N GLY A 55 -11.96 11.42 1.61
CA GLY A 55 -12.03 12.37 0.50
C GLY A 55 -10.91 12.25 -0.53
N CYS A 56 -9.88 11.42 -0.30
CA CYS A 56 -8.89 11.10 -1.33
C CYS A 56 -9.59 10.47 -2.55
N ARG A 57 -9.29 10.99 -3.74
CA ARG A 57 -9.76 10.40 -5.00
C ARG A 57 -8.68 9.50 -5.55
N SER A 58 -9.10 8.38 -6.11
CA SER A 58 -8.28 7.56 -7.00
C SER A 58 -8.88 7.60 -8.40
N ASP A 59 -8.04 7.64 -9.43
CA ASP A 59 -8.48 7.41 -10.81
C ASP A 59 -8.64 5.90 -11.11
N GLY A 60 -8.23 5.06 -10.15
CA GLY A 60 -8.23 3.62 -10.24
C GLY A 60 -7.17 3.12 -11.21
N ALA A 61 -7.08 1.81 -11.36
CA ALA A 61 -6.24 1.25 -12.41
C ALA A 61 -6.91 1.49 -13.78
N THR A 62 -6.26 2.28 -14.64
CA THR A 62 -6.65 2.41 -16.06
C THR A 62 -6.71 1.02 -16.69
N GLY A 63 -7.91 0.57 -17.07
CA GLY A 63 -8.14 -0.76 -17.65
C GLY A 63 -8.48 -1.88 -16.65
N ALA A 64 -8.55 -1.60 -15.35
CA ALA A 64 -8.91 -2.57 -14.30
C ALA A 64 -9.98 -2.02 -13.34
N TRP A 65 -11.06 -1.48 -13.93
CA TRP A 65 -12.19 -0.90 -13.19
C TRP A 65 -13.02 -1.94 -12.43
N ASP A 66 -12.87 -3.24 -12.77
CA ASP A 66 -13.47 -4.35 -12.05
C ASP A 66 -12.84 -4.57 -10.66
N ILE A 67 -11.71 -3.92 -10.39
CA ILE A 67 -10.93 -4.14 -9.18
C ILE A 67 -11.23 -3.07 -8.15
N LYS A 68 -11.98 -3.46 -7.12
CA LYS A 68 -12.08 -2.71 -5.87
C LYS A 68 -10.92 -3.15 -4.98
N SER A 69 -9.92 -2.28 -4.80
CA SER A 69 -8.70 -2.56 -4.04
C SER A 69 -8.20 -1.30 -3.33
N ALA A 70 -7.70 -1.45 -2.11
CA ALA A 70 -7.02 -0.37 -1.39
C ALA A 70 -5.72 0.06 -2.10
N ALA A 71 -5.17 -0.83 -2.92
CA ALA A 71 -3.91 -0.63 -3.62
C ALA A 71 -3.91 0.61 -4.52
N TRP A 72 -5.07 0.97 -5.09
CA TRP A 72 -5.19 2.12 -5.99
C TRP A 72 -4.98 3.44 -5.25
N TRP A 73 -5.70 3.67 -4.14
CA TRP A 73 -5.50 4.91 -3.37
C TRP A 73 -4.08 5.01 -2.80
N VAL A 74 -3.52 3.90 -2.28
CA VAL A 74 -2.14 3.91 -1.77
C VAL A 74 -1.15 4.22 -2.90
N HIS A 75 -1.33 3.62 -4.07
CA HIS A 75 -0.49 3.85 -5.23
C HIS A 75 -0.53 5.31 -5.68
N ASP A 76 -1.72 5.88 -5.83
CA ASP A 76 -1.91 7.27 -6.26
C ASP A 76 -1.28 8.22 -5.23
N ARG A 77 -1.49 7.95 -3.94
CA ARG A 77 -0.88 8.72 -2.86
C ARG A 77 0.65 8.72 -2.95
N VAL A 78 1.26 7.57 -3.22
CA VAL A 78 2.72 7.43 -3.38
C VAL A 78 3.23 8.09 -4.66
N CYS A 79 2.45 8.03 -5.75
CA CYS A 79 2.79 8.73 -6.99
C CYS A 79 2.74 10.25 -6.83
N ASP A 80 1.81 10.79 -6.03
CA ASP A 80 1.68 12.23 -5.80
C ASP A 80 2.66 12.73 -4.73
N PHE A 81 2.83 11.95 -3.65
CA PHE A 81 3.66 12.29 -2.49
C PHE A 81 4.61 11.11 -2.22
N PRO A 82 5.79 11.08 -2.87
CA PRO A 82 6.66 9.92 -2.89
C PRO A 82 7.51 9.81 -1.61
N TYR A 83 6.86 9.89 -0.46
CA TYR A 83 7.48 9.82 0.86
C TYR A 83 6.62 8.97 1.78
N TRP A 84 7.27 8.22 2.66
CA TRP A 84 6.64 7.60 3.81
C TRP A 84 6.16 8.69 4.79
N ASP A 85 5.27 8.35 5.72
CA ASP A 85 4.79 9.32 6.72
C ASP A 85 5.93 9.90 7.60
N ASP A 86 7.05 9.18 7.72
CA ASP A 86 8.25 9.64 8.42
C ASP A 86 9.18 10.56 7.58
N GLY A 87 8.77 10.87 6.34
CA GLY A 87 9.53 11.70 5.41
C GLY A 87 10.63 10.95 4.62
N THR A 88 10.81 9.65 4.84
CA THR A 88 11.75 8.85 4.04
C THR A 88 11.29 8.82 2.58
N PRO A 89 12.17 9.05 1.59
CA PRO A 89 11.78 8.99 0.18
C PRO A 89 11.40 7.57 -0.26
N ILE A 90 10.41 7.49 -1.15
CA ILE A 90 9.97 6.25 -1.81
C ILE A 90 10.51 6.21 -3.23
N THR A 91 11.21 5.13 -3.58
CA THR A 91 11.75 4.89 -4.94
C THR A 91 10.72 4.26 -5.87
N ALA A 92 11.00 4.25 -7.17
CA ALA A 92 10.08 3.65 -8.15
C ALA A 92 9.83 2.15 -7.87
N TRP A 93 10.87 1.40 -7.51
CA TRP A 93 10.76 -0.02 -7.14
C TRP A 93 9.91 -0.22 -5.88
N GLN A 94 10.09 0.63 -4.86
CA GLN A 94 9.31 0.57 -3.64
C GLN A 94 7.84 0.84 -3.91
N ALA A 95 7.51 1.86 -4.68
CA ALA A 95 6.13 2.17 -5.08
C ALA A 95 5.43 0.99 -5.79
N ALA A 96 6.12 0.35 -6.75
CA ALA A 96 5.60 -0.83 -7.42
C ALA A 96 5.43 -2.04 -6.48
N SER A 97 6.33 -2.19 -5.52
CA SER A 97 6.30 -3.29 -4.55
C SER A 97 5.18 -3.11 -3.51
N ILE A 98 4.91 -1.88 -3.08
CA ILE A 98 3.77 -1.55 -2.19
C ILE A 98 2.45 -1.95 -2.85
N LEU A 99 2.24 -1.57 -4.11
CA LEU A 99 1.04 -1.96 -4.87
C LEU A 99 0.90 -3.48 -4.95
N SER A 100 2.01 -4.17 -5.26
CA SER A 100 2.05 -5.63 -5.31
C SER A 100 1.73 -6.28 -3.96
N GLU A 101 2.24 -5.73 -2.86
CA GLU A 101 2.02 -6.23 -1.50
C GLU A 101 0.54 -6.19 -1.15
N ILE A 102 -0.12 -5.06 -1.40
CA ILE A 102 -1.56 -4.89 -1.11
C ILE A 102 -2.41 -5.83 -1.97
N LEU A 103 -2.14 -5.90 -3.28
CA LEU A 103 -2.89 -6.80 -4.18
C LEU A 103 -2.69 -8.28 -3.81
N ALA A 104 -1.47 -8.68 -3.44
CA ALA A 104 -1.18 -10.03 -2.98
C ALA A 104 -1.93 -10.35 -1.69
N TYR A 105 -1.96 -9.41 -0.74
CA TYR A 105 -2.70 -9.55 0.51
C TYR A 105 -4.22 -9.70 0.28
N GLU A 106 -4.78 -8.98 -0.68
CA GLU A 106 -6.18 -9.14 -1.11
C GLU A 106 -6.45 -10.45 -1.89
N GLY A 107 -5.46 -11.36 -1.99
CA GLY A 107 -5.59 -12.64 -2.69
C GLY A 107 -5.47 -12.55 -4.21
N ARG A 108 -5.04 -11.40 -4.75
CA ARG A 108 -4.96 -11.13 -6.20
C ARG A 108 -3.54 -11.37 -6.76
N TRP A 109 -2.92 -12.50 -6.40
CA TRP A 109 -1.51 -12.83 -6.68
C TRP A 109 -1.05 -12.59 -8.13
N ALA A 110 -1.78 -13.11 -9.12
CA ALA A 110 -1.41 -12.93 -10.52
C ALA A 110 -1.43 -11.46 -10.94
N ARG A 111 -2.41 -10.70 -10.43
CA ARG A 111 -2.54 -9.27 -10.69
C ARG A 111 -1.46 -8.48 -9.95
N ALA A 112 -1.06 -8.90 -8.75
CA ALA A 112 0.03 -8.28 -8.01
C ALA A 112 1.32 -8.24 -8.83
N HIS A 113 1.71 -9.36 -9.44
CA HIS A 113 2.90 -9.42 -10.30
C HIS A 113 2.78 -8.57 -11.57
N TYR A 114 1.63 -8.67 -12.26
CA TYR A 114 1.36 -7.90 -13.47
C TYR A 114 1.42 -6.38 -13.20
N TRP A 115 0.74 -5.93 -12.15
CA TRP A 115 0.69 -4.52 -11.79
C TRP A 115 2.00 -4.02 -11.23
N ARG A 116 2.76 -4.83 -10.49
CA ARG A 116 4.13 -4.48 -10.08
C ARG A 116 5.00 -4.10 -11.27
N ALA A 117 5.03 -4.96 -12.29
CA ALA A 117 5.83 -4.72 -13.48
C ALA A 117 5.33 -3.49 -14.26
N SER A 118 4.01 -3.38 -14.44
CA SER A 118 3.39 -2.27 -15.17
C SER A 118 3.65 -0.93 -14.48
N THR A 119 3.44 -0.85 -13.17
CA THR A 119 3.69 0.35 -12.37
C THR A 119 5.17 0.73 -12.35
N PHE A 120 6.08 -0.24 -12.25
CA PHE A 120 7.52 0.05 -12.27
C PHE A 120 7.94 0.67 -13.61
N LEU A 121 7.48 0.08 -14.73
CA LEU A 121 7.89 0.50 -16.07
C LEU A 121 7.18 1.76 -16.57
N LEU A 122 5.92 1.98 -16.20
CA LEU A 122 5.07 3.02 -16.80
C LEU A 122 4.52 4.04 -15.79
N GLY A 123 4.51 3.73 -14.50
CA GLY A 123 3.88 4.53 -13.45
C GLY A 123 4.83 5.40 -12.62
N CYS A 124 4.22 6.15 -11.68
CA CYS A 124 4.85 7.02 -10.67
C CYS A 124 6.09 7.81 -11.13
N HIS A 125 5.89 8.81 -11.98
CA HIS A 125 6.97 9.68 -12.44
C HIS A 125 7.66 10.46 -11.31
N ASN A 126 6.95 10.79 -10.22
CA ASN A 126 7.56 11.51 -9.10
C ASN A 126 8.46 10.63 -8.23
N THR A 127 8.12 9.35 -8.00
CA THR A 127 8.98 8.45 -7.22
C THR A 127 10.30 8.16 -7.93
N ARG A 128 10.33 8.22 -9.27
CA ARG A 128 11.58 8.13 -10.05
C ARG A 128 12.56 9.25 -9.76
N LYS A 129 12.09 10.41 -9.28
CA LYS A 129 12.98 11.51 -8.84
C LYS A 129 13.77 11.14 -7.58
N ASN A 130 13.26 10.19 -6.79
CA ASN A 130 13.95 9.64 -5.62
C ASN A 130 14.86 8.44 -5.96
N GLY A 131 14.85 7.98 -7.21
CA GLY A 131 15.63 6.83 -7.67
C GLY A 131 14.78 5.68 -8.20
N TRP A 132 15.44 4.80 -8.96
CA TRP A 132 14.81 3.58 -9.49
C TRP A 132 14.71 2.47 -8.45
N PHE A 133 15.68 2.38 -7.53
CA PHE A 133 15.82 1.33 -6.53
C PHE A 133 16.00 1.93 -5.16
#